data_AF-A0A0G0QHL3-F1
#
_entry.id   AF-A0A0G0QHL3-F1
#
_cell.length_a   1.000
_cell.length_b   1.000
_cell.length_c   1.000
_cell.angle_alpha   90.00
_cell.angle_beta   90.00
_cell.angle_gamma   90.00
#
_symmetry.space_group_name_H-M   'P 1'
#
loop_
_entity.id
_entity.type
_entity.pdbx_description
1 polymer ?
#
loop_
_entity_poly.entity_id
_entity_poly.type
_entity_poly.pdbx_seq_one_letter_code
_entity_poly.pdbx_strand_id
1 'polypeptide(L)' 'MKLVLNEAKKLPKLKIVTLQVFAENGKAVKMYEGFGFKEYGRLPKGNLYKGKLVDDILMYKNF' A
#
# COMPACT_ATOMS: atom_id res chain seq x y z
N MET A 1 -5.03 10.06 -1.43
CA MET A 1 -5.67 8.81 -0.96
C MET A 1 -7.19 8.92 -0.82
N LYS A 2 -7.74 9.90 -0.06
CA LYS A 2 -9.21 10.07 0.11
C LYS A 2 -10.01 10.01 -1.19
N LEU A 3 -9.61 10.76 -2.22
CA LEU A 3 -10.29 10.77 -3.53
C LEU A 3 -10.38 9.36 -4.14
N VAL A 4 -9.25 8.66 -4.26
CA VAL A 4 -9.18 7.30 -4.83
C VAL A 4 -10.07 6.32 -4.06
N LEU A 5 -10.07 6.36 -2.73
CA LEU A 5 -10.91 5.48 -1.92
C LEU A 5 -12.40 5.82 -2.04
N ASN A 6 -12.75 7.09 -2.26
CA ASN A 6 -14.13 7.49 -2.49
C ASN A 6 -14.63 7.03 -3.86
N GLU A 7 -13.81 7.14 -4.90
CA GLU A 7 -14.14 6.60 -6.23
C GLU A 7 -14.22 5.06 -6.20
N ALA A 8 -13.33 4.39 -5.48
CA ALA A 8 -13.35 2.95 -5.27
C ALA A 8 -14.69 2.45 -4.67
N LYS A 9 -15.27 3.18 -3.70
CA LYS A 9 -16.57 2.84 -3.09
C LYS A 9 -17.74 2.89 -4.08
N LYS A 10 -17.62 3.63 -5.18
CA LYS A 10 -18.67 3.73 -6.21
C LYS A 10 -18.68 2.52 -7.14
N LEU A 11 -17.67 1.65 -7.08
CA LEU A 11 -17.56 0.45 -7.91
C LEU A 11 -18.19 -0.74 -7.17
N PRO A 12 -19.41 -1.19 -7.51
CA PRO A 12 -20.18 -2.14 -6.70
C PRO A 12 -19.55 -3.52 -6.55
N LYS A 13 -18.66 -3.90 -7.49
CA LYS A 13 -17.95 -5.20 -7.49
C LYS A 13 -16.53 -5.12 -6.93
N LEU A 14 -16.02 -3.93 -6.61
CA LEU A 14 -14.68 -3.79 -6.05
C LEU A 14 -14.70 -4.21 -4.56
N LYS A 15 -13.87 -5.19 -4.20
CA LYS A 15 -13.81 -5.74 -2.83
C LYS A 15 -12.52 -5.42 -2.10
N ILE A 16 -11.41 -5.32 -2.84
CA ILE A 16 -10.08 -5.14 -2.27
C ILE A 16 -9.34 -4.10 -3.12
N VAL A 17 -8.68 -3.16 -2.45
CA VAL A 17 -7.66 -2.30 -3.08
C VAL A 17 -6.31 -2.68 -2.51
N THR A 18 -5.35 -2.90 -3.40
CA THR A 18 -3.96 -3.21 -3.06
C THR A 18 -3.04 -2.07 -3.44
N LEU A 19 -1.93 -1.95 -2.72
CA LEU A 19 -0.83 -1.06 -3.07
C LEU A 19 0.51 -1.67 -2.65
N GLN A 20 1.58 -1.11 -3.19
CA GLN A 20 2.95 -1.41 -2.80
C GLN A 20 3.62 -0.13 -2.28
N VAL A 21 4.46 -0.25 -1.25
CA VAL A 21 5.21 0.85 -0.67
C VAL A 21 6.59 0.38 -0.22
N PHE A 22 7.63 1.20 -0.42
CA PHE A 22 8.97 0.90 0.09
C PHE A 22 8.98 0.87 1.62
N ALA A 23 9.60 -0.14 2.21
CA ALA A 23 9.66 -0.30 3.67
C ALA A 23 10.35 0.89 4.37
N GLU A 24 11.35 1.50 3.73
CA GLU A 24 12.03 2.68 4.26
C GLU A 24 11.16 3.95 4.26
N ASN A 25 10.07 3.98 3.48
CA ASN A 25 9.14 5.11 3.45
C ASN A 25 8.10 5.02 4.58
N GLY A 26 8.58 5.03 5.83
CA GLY A 26 7.73 4.89 7.02
C GLY A 26 6.61 5.93 7.13
N LYS A 27 6.78 7.12 6.52
CA LYS A 27 5.72 8.13 6.44
C LYS A 27 4.55 7.66 5.58
N ALA A 28 4.83 7.08 4.41
CA ALA A 28 3.80 6.54 3.53
C ALA A 28 3.12 5.31 4.14
N VAL A 29 3.90 4.39 4.75
CA VAL A 29 3.35 3.21 5.45
C VAL A 29 2.32 3.64 6.50
N LYS A 30 2.71 4.53 7.43
CA LYS A 30 1.81 5.05 8.46
C LYS A 30 0.59 5.77 7.90
N MET A 31 0.75 6.51 6.78
CA MET A 31 -0.37 7.14 6.11
C MET A 31 -1.38 6.08 5.61
N TYR A 32 -0.91 5.03 4.96
CA TYR A 32 -1.78 3.96 4.44
C TYR A 32 -2.45 3.17 5.57
N GLU A 33 -1.72 2.85 6.64
CA GLU A 33 -2.29 2.26 7.86
C GLU A 33 -3.43 3.11 8.43
N GLY A 34 -3.25 4.43 8.48
CA GLY A 34 -4.30 5.37 8.90
C GLY A 34 -5.53 5.40 7.98
N PHE A 35 -5.40 4.97 6.72
CA PHE A 35 -6.51 4.77 5.79
C PHE A 35 -7.12 3.35 5.87
N GLY A 36 -6.63 2.50 6.77
CA GLY A 36 -7.12 1.14 7.00
C GLY A 36 -6.48 0.06 6.13
N PHE A 37 -5.35 0.37 5.46
CA PHE A 37 -4.56 -0.65 4.79
C PHE A 37 -3.78 -1.51 5.79
N LYS A 38 -3.59 -2.78 5.47
CA LYS A 38 -2.81 -3.74 6.24
C LYS A 38 -1.77 -4.42 5.36
N GLU A 39 -0.60 -4.74 5.90
CA GLU A 39 0.40 -5.56 5.21
C GLU A 39 -0.14 -6.99 5.02
N TYR A 40 -0.07 -7.52 3.80
CA TYR A 40 -0.34 -8.95 3.51
C TYR A 40 0.88 -9.70 2.99
N GLY A 41 1.94 -8.96 2.62
CA GLY A 41 3.14 -9.55 2.07
C GLY A 41 4.28 -8.56 2.05
N ARG A 42 5.48 -9.12 1.96
CA ARG A 42 6.72 -8.37 1.87
C ARG A 42 7.66 -9.08 0.92
N LEU A 43 8.25 -8.32 0.00
CA LEU A 43 9.30 -8.82 -0.88
C LEU A 43 10.64 -8.25 -0.39
N PRO A 44 11.49 -9.06 0.25
CA PRO A 44 12.81 -8.62 0.69
C PRO A 44 13.66 -8.19 -0.49
N LYS A 45 14.30 -7.01 -0.39
CA LYS A 45 15.14 -6.47 -1.48
C LYS A 45 14.42 -6.38 -2.85
N GLY A 46 13.11 -6.21 -2.83
CA GLY A 46 12.26 -6.18 -4.02
C GLY A 46 12.50 -4.99 -4.95
N ASN A 47 13.09 -3.91 -4.44
CA ASN A 47 13.29 -2.68 -5.21
C ASN A 47 14.66 -2.06 -5.03
N LEU A 48 15.18 -1.44 -6.10
CA LEU A 48 16.40 -0.63 -6.06
C LEU A 48 16.03 0.85 -5.92
N TYR A 49 16.23 1.40 -4.73
CA TYR A 49 15.95 2.81 -4.45
C TYR A 49 17.22 3.52 -3.99
N LYS A 50 17.62 4.57 -4.72
CA LYS A 50 18.83 5.37 -4.45
C LYS A 50 20.10 4.53 -4.26
N GLY A 51 20.27 3.50 -5.09
CA GLY A 51 21.43 2.61 -5.05
C GLY A 51 21.41 1.57 -3.92
N LYS A 52 20.32 1.47 -3.15
CA LYS A 52 20.12 0.47 -2.11
C LYS A 52 18.97 -0.46 -2.47
N LEU A 53 19.15 -1.74 -2.21
CA LEU A 53 18.04 -2.69 -2.26
C LEU A 53 17.20 -2.52 -1.00
N VAL A 54 15.90 -2.26 -1.20
CA VAL A 54 14.91 -2.04 -0.14
C VAL A 54 13.78 -3.04 -0.29
N ASP A 55 13.14 -3.35 0.84
CA ASP A 55 11.98 -4.22 0.86
C ASP A 55 10.75 -3.48 0.30
N ASP A 56 9.91 -4.23 -0.40
CA ASP A 56 8.56 -3.80 -0.74
C ASP A 56 7.56 -4.37 0.24
N ILE A 57 6.70 -3.50 0.74
CA ILE A 57 5.54 -3.86 1.53
C ILE A 57 4.33 -3.86 0.61
N LEU A 58 3.63 -4.99 0.56
CA LEU A 58 2.38 -5.15 -0.13
C LEU A 58 1.25 -4.98 0.87
N MET A 59 0.36 -4.03 0.62
CA MET A 59 -0.74 -3.71 1.51
C MET A 59 -2.09 -3.85 0.82
N TYR A 60 -3.12 -4.16 1.59
CA TYR A 60 -4.49 -4.31 1.11
C TYR A 60 -5.47 -3.58 2.03
N LYS A 61 -6.61 -3.18 1.46
CA LYS A 61 -7.78 -2.69 2.19
C LYS A 61 -9.05 -3.29 1.60
N ASN A 62 -9.89 -3.86 2.47
CA ASN A 62 -11.22 -4.33 2.10
C ASN A 62 -12.24 -3.18 2.06
N PHE A 63 -13.28 -3.33 1.23
CA PHE A 63 -14.45 -2.46 1.16
C PHE A 63 -15.74 -3.19 1.52
#